data_AF-A0A6G3WP56-F1
#
_entry.id   AF-A0A6G3WP56-F1
#
_cell.length_a   1.000
_cell.length_b   1.000
_cell.length_c   1.000
_cell.angle_alpha   90.00
_cell.angle_beta   90.00
_cell.angle_gamma   90.00
#
_symmetry.space_group_name_H-M   'P 1'
#
loop_
_entity.id
_entity.type
_entity.pdbx_description
1 polymer ?
#
loop_
_entity_poly.entity_id
_entity_poly.type
_entity_poly.pdbx_seq_one_letter_code
_entity_poly.pdbx_strand_id
1 'polypeptide(L)' 'MTLRVSLVAAARSSSRLAERFDDDRPLDQAGWHEVQLVAHTLVPLGAAELRYCSPTPRSRATGEALGFAPMAQP' A
#
# COMPACT_ATOMS: atom_id res chain seq x y z
N MET A 1 19.29 1.03 -20.74
CA MET A 1 18.42 0.16 -19.92
C MET A 1 17.23 0.99 -19.47
N THR A 2 16.00 0.48 -19.59
CA THR A 2 14.78 1.21 -19.22
C THR A 2 14.18 0.57 -17.98
N LEU A 3 13.85 1.38 -16.98
CA LEU A 3 13.20 0.94 -15.74
C LEU A 3 11.76 1.45 -15.73
N ARG A 4 10.82 0.60 -15.27
CA ARG A 4 9.45 1.01 -14.98
C ARG A 4 9.25 0.95 -13.47
N VAL A 5 8.88 2.08 -12.89
CA VAL A 5 8.58 2.20 -11.46
C VAL A 5 7.12 2.54 -11.30
N SER A 6 6.44 1.85 -10.39
CA SER A 6 5.06 2.13 -10.00
C SER A 6 5.05 2.54 -8.53
N LEU A 7 4.50 3.72 -8.25
CA LEU A 7 4.34 4.23 -6.89
C LEU A 7 2.87 4.07 -6.49
N VAL A 8 2.63 3.29 -5.45
CA VAL A 8 1.28 3.05 -4.92
C VAL A 8 1.19 3.69 -3.55
N ALA A 9 0.24 4.60 -3.38
CA ALA A 9 -0.04 5.20 -2.08
C ALA A 9 -0.77 4.20 -1.17
N ALA A 10 -0.54 4.28 0.14
CA ALA A 10 -1.36 3.55 1.11
C ALA A 10 -2.82 4.01 1.02
N ALA A 11 -3.76 3.10 1.28
CA ALA A 11 -5.18 3.43 1.15
C ALA A 11 -5.58 4.56 2.11
N ARG A 12 -6.51 5.40 1.66
CA ARG A 12 -6.97 6.56 2.46
C ARG A 12 -7.69 6.09 3.71
N SER A 13 -7.43 6.75 4.83
CA SER A 13 -8.24 6.60 6.04
C SER A 13 -9.30 7.69 6.09
N SER A 14 -10.41 7.41 6.75
CA SER A 14 -11.47 8.38 7.08
C SER A 14 -10.98 9.57 7.90
N SER A 15 -9.91 9.39 8.69
CA SER A 15 -9.38 10.43 9.57
C SER A 15 -8.39 11.34 8.83
N ARG A 16 -8.63 12.66 8.80
CA ARG A 16 -7.67 13.67 8.31
C ARG A 16 -6.31 13.66 9.01
N LEU A 17 -6.26 13.25 10.29
CA LEU A 17 -4.99 13.08 11.00
C LEU A 17 -4.05 12.07 10.30
N ALA A 18 -4.58 11.20 9.45
CA ALA A 18 -3.81 10.18 8.75
C ALA A 18 -3.05 10.72 7.53
N GLU A 19 -3.22 12.01 7.24
CA GLU A 19 -2.42 12.76 6.27
C GLU A 19 -1.15 13.33 6.92
N ARG A 20 -0.97 13.19 8.24
CA ARG A 20 0.26 13.57 8.94
C ARG A 20 1.33 12.49 8.80
N PHE A 21 2.58 12.93 8.78
CA PHE A 21 3.73 12.03 8.91
C PHE A 21 3.75 11.35 10.28
N ASP A 22 4.39 10.19 10.37
CA ASP A 22 4.52 9.35 11.58
C ASP A 22 3.20 8.95 12.24
N ASP A 23 2.13 8.85 11.44
CA ASP A 23 0.89 8.21 11.89
C ASP A 23 0.94 6.70 11.66
N ASP A 24 1.01 5.95 12.76
CA ASP A 24 1.05 4.49 12.77
C ASP A 24 -0.31 3.82 12.87
N ARG A 25 -1.41 4.57 12.68
CA ARG A 25 -2.74 3.96 12.68
C ARG A 25 -2.91 2.96 11.53
N PRO A 26 -3.61 1.84 11.79
CA PRO A 26 -3.90 0.85 10.77
C PRO A 26 -4.93 1.38 9.75
N LEU A 27 -5.16 0.60 8.68
CA LEU A 27 -6.30 0.85 7.79
C LEU A 27 -7.61 0.75 8.57
N ASP A 28 -8.43 1.78 8.45
CA ASP A 28 -9.81 1.75 8.92
C ASP A 28 -10.75 1.15 7.86
N GLN A 29 -12.04 1.04 8.19
CA GLN A 29 -13.03 0.44 7.32
C GLN A 29 -13.13 1.14 5.94
N ALA A 30 -12.99 2.47 5.89
CA ALA A 30 -13.03 3.20 4.64
C ALA A 30 -11.81 2.85 3.77
N GLY A 31 -10.63 2.77 4.38
CA GLY A 31 -9.41 2.34 3.70
C GLY A 31 -9.51 0.93 3.14
N TRP A 32 -10.03 -0.02 3.92
CA TRP A 32 -10.28 -1.38 3.44
C TRP A 32 -11.24 -1.43 2.25
N HIS A 33 -12.33 -0.66 2.31
CA HIS A 33 -13.28 -0.58 1.21
C HIS A 33 -12.65 -0.03 -0.07
N GLU A 34 -11.86 1.06 0.05
CA GLU A 34 -11.15 1.65 -1.08
C GLU A 34 -10.18 0.65 -1.73
N VAL A 35 -9.41 -0.12 -0.93
CA VAL A 35 -8.53 -1.16 -1.47
C VAL A 35 -9.32 -2.18 -2.29
N GLN A 36 -10.45 -2.66 -1.77
CA GLN A 36 -11.27 -3.66 -2.46
C GLN A 36 -11.80 -3.15 -3.81
N LEU A 37 -12.22 -1.89 -3.88
CA LEU A 37 -12.71 -1.28 -5.11
C LEU A 37 -11.64 -1.24 -6.20
N VAL A 38 -10.42 -0.84 -5.85
CA VAL A 38 -9.33 -0.64 -6.82
C VAL A 38 -8.44 -1.87 -7.02
N ALA A 39 -8.60 -2.92 -6.20
CA ALA A 39 -7.70 -4.07 -6.15
C ALA A 39 -7.42 -4.67 -7.53
N HIS A 40 -8.47 -4.88 -8.34
CA HIS A 40 -8.36 -5.44 -9.68
C HIS A 40 -7.39 -4.67 -10.62
N THR A 41 -7.24 -3.36 -10.41
CA THR A 41 -6.31 -2.53 -11.19
C THR A 41 -4.88 -2.57 -10.67
N LEU A 42 -4.70 -2.84 -9.37
CA LEU A 42 -3.40 -2.73 -8.69
C LEU A 42 -2.72 -4.08 -8.49
N VAL A 43 -3.46 -5.17 -8.32
CA VAL A 43 -2.93 -6.54 -8.17
C VAL A 43 -1.89 -6.90 -9.25
N PRO A 44 -2.06 -6.54 -10.54
CA PRO A 44 -1.04 -6.84 -11.56
C PRO A 44 0.34 -6.23 -11.29
N LEU A 45 0.43 -5.16 -10.48
CA LEU A 45 1.71 -4.56 -10.08
C LEU A 45 2.52 -5.48 -9.15
N GLY A 46 1.88 -6.47 -8.53
CA GLY A 46 2.56 -7.51 -7.74
C GLY A 46 3.51 -8.38 -8.56
N ALA A 47 3.44 -8.35 -9.90
CA ALA A 47 4.39 -9.03 -10.78
C ALA A 47 5.75 -8.31 -10.91
N ALA A 48 5.93 -7.14 -10.29
CA ALA A 48 7.21 -6.45 -10.26
C ALA A 48 8.29 -7.29 -9.56
N GLU A 49 9.47 -7.38 -10.17
CA GLU A 49 10.60 -8.14 -9.63
C GLU A 49 11.00 -7.64 -8.24
N LEU A 50 11.12 -6.31 -8.11
CA LEU A 50 11.43 -5.64 -6.85
C LEU A 50 10.17 -4.96 -6.31
N ARG A 51 9.81 -5.30 -5.07
CA ARG A 51 8.63 -4.78 -4.37
C ARG A 51 9.07 -4.31 -2.99
N TYR A 52 8.87 -3.03 -2.73
CA TYR A 52 9.20 -2.38 -1.46
C TYR A 52 7.95 -1.81 -0.84
N CYS A 53 7.92 -1.74 0.49
CA CYS A 53 6.80 -1.18 1.22
C CYS A 53 7.32 -0.38 2.42
N SER A 54 6.75 0.80 2.64
CA SER A 54 7.03 1.58 3.84
C SER A 54 6.74 0.75 5.10
N PRO A 55 7.51 0.91 6.19
CA PRO A 55 7.30 0.16 7.40
C PRO A 55 6.00 0.51 8.14
N THR A 56 5.32 1.61 7.77
CA THR A 56 4.11 2.05 8.47
C THR A 56 2.99 1.01 8.37
N PRO A 57 2.22 0.77 9.45
CA PRO A 57 1.17 -0.26 9.49
C PRO A 57 0.17 -0.17 8.34
N ARG A 58 -0.24 1.06 7.97
CA ARG A 58 -1.17 1.31 6.87
C ARG A 58 -0.62 0.89 5.50
N SER A 59 0.66 1.15 5.25
CA SER A 59 1.31 0.78 3.99
C SER A 59 1.41 -0.74 3.89
N ARG A 60 1.82 -1.40 4.99
CA ARG A 60 1.90 -2.87 5.05
C ARG A 60 0.54 -3.52 4.83
N ALA A 61 -0.51 -3.06 5.51
CA ALA A 61 -1.87 -3.58 5.36
C ALA A 61 -2.39 -3.38 3.93
N THR A 62 -2.13 -2.23 3.29
CA THR A 62 -2.50 -1.99 1.89
C THR A 62 -1.79 -2.98 0.95
N GLY A 63 -0.48 -3.17 1.14
CA GLY A 63 0.32 -4.07 0.32
C GLY A 63 -0.05 -5.55 0.52
N GLU A 64 -0.38 -5.96 1.74
CA GLU A 64 -0.86 -7.31 2.07
C GLU A 64 -2.20 -7.58 1.37
N ALA A 65 -3.14 -6.65 1.47
CA ALA A 65 -4.45 -6.75 0.83
C ALA A 65 -4.37 -6.85 -0.70
N LEU A 66 -3.35 -6.22 -1.32
CA LEU A 66 -3.08 -6.27 -2.76
C LEU A 66 -2.17 -7.44 -3.17
N GLY A 67 -1.67 -8.24 -2.23
CA GLY A 67 -0.78 -9.38 -2.50
C GLY A 67 0.62 -9.00 -2.97
N PHE A 68 1.12 -7.80 -2.62
CA PHE A 68 2.41 -7.31 -3.11
C PHE A 68 3.62 -8.04 -2.52
N ALA A 69 3.52 -8.71 -1.37
CA ALA A 69 4.62 -9.48 -0.76
C ALA A 69 5.99 -8.77 -0.86
N PRO A 70 6.16 -7.61 -0.18
CA PRO A 70 7.38 -6.80 -0.28
C PRO A 70 8.60 -7.57 0.24
N MET A 71 9.77 -7.24 -0.31
CA MET A 71 11.05 -7.78 0.13
C MET A 71 11.33 -7.40 1.59
N ALA A 72 11.98 -8.29 2.33
CA ALA A 72 12.52 -7.96 3.64
C ALA A 72 13.56 -6.83 3.50
N GLN A 73 13.42 -5.79 4.31
CA GLN A 73 14.34 -4.66 4.37
C GLN A 73 15.09 -4.70 5.72
N PRO A 74 16.39 -4.38 5.74
CA PRO A 74 17.19 -4.33 6.97
C PRO A 74 16.75 -3.22 7.93
#